data_AF-A0A7S2VYL7-F1
#
_entry.id   AF-A0A7S2VYL7-F1
#
_cell.length_a   1.000
_cell.length_b   1.000
_cell.length_c   1.000
_cell.angle_alpha   90.00
_cell.angle_beta   90.00
_cell.angle_gamma   90.00
#
_symmetry.space_group_name_H-M   'P 1'
#
loop_
_entity.id
_entity.type
_entity.pdbx_description
1 polymer ?
#
loop_
_entity_poly.entity_id
_entity_poly.type
_entity_poly.pdbx_seq_one_letter_code
_entity_poly.pdbx_strand_id
1 'polypeptide(L)'
;PIFEVSYPNGPFMYPMETNKETNKNAALVMTHCGSHCLDAFDCGGHGAETLWSFDTACRVTKKPMELKEQMSMGLYDRSLVNYNRTIHLVREPLANLVSLFHLQFYMHEKDQVWIKQYPNNKDGFSNWCLDQSVPPEGWSIMGDYLLKDDLKKVPCFFQLFQYVQWHMLTYQLHEGNGHIVHFEDFNHEIDVGK
;
A
#
# COMPACT_ATOMS: atom_id res chain seq x y z
N PRO A 1 -1.25 7.67 14.03
CA PRO A 1 -0.98 6.83 12.83
C PRO A 1 -2.30 6.54 12.09
N ILE A 2 -2.37 6.81 10.79
CA ILE A 2 -3.59 6.61 9.96
C ILE A 2 -3.99 5.10 9.88
N PHE A 3 -3.13 4.22 10.39
CA PHE A 3 -3.25 2.76 10.31
C PHE A 3 -3.96 2.09 11.50
N GLU A 4 -4.51 2.84 12.46
CA GLU A 4 -5.09 2.25 13.68
C GLU A 4 -6.62 2.15 13.71
N VAL A 5 -7.32 2.58 12.67
CA VAL A 5 -8.79 2.56 12.69
C VAL A 5 -9.29 1.37 11.89
N SER A 6 -9.83 0.35 12.58
CA SER A 6 -10.71 -0.59 11.89
C SER A 6 -11.89 0.23 11.37
N TYR A 7 -12.08 0.27 10.05
CA TYR A 7 -13.24 0.93 9.46
C TYR A 7 -14.34 -0.11 9.36
N PRO A 8 -15.27 -0.20 10.33
CA PRO A 8 -16.30 -1.23 10.33
C PRO A 8 -17.18 -1.16 9.08
N ASN A 9 -17.26 -0.01 8.41
CA ASN A 9 -18.14 0.21 7.26
C ASN A 9 -17.42 0.15 5.89
N GLY A 10 -16.22 -0.44 5.83
CA GLY A 10 -15.42 -0.48 4.60
C GLY A 10 -14.64 0.83 4.37
N PRO A 11 -14.10 1.06 3.16
CA PRO A 11 -13.10 2.11 2.90
C PRO A 11 -13.63 3.55 2.95
N PHE A 12 -14.88 3.74 3.36
CA PHE A 12 -15.54 5.04 3.41
C PHE A 12 -15.11 5.80 4.66
N MET A 13 -14.37 6.88 4.46
CA MET A 13 -14.05 7.81 5.53
C MET A 13 -15.26 8.74 5.72
N TYR A 14 -16.13 8.40 6.65
CA TYR A 14 -17.09 9.39 7.15
C TYR A 14 -16.31 10.40 7.99
N PRO A 15 -16.45 11.71 7.77
CA PRO A 15 -15.76 12.70 8.58
C PRO A 15 -16.17 12.51 10.04
N MET A 16 -15.24 12.02 10.86
CA MET A 16 -15.37 12.04 12.32
C MET A 16 -15.43 13.52 12.71
N GLU A 17 -16.62 13.94 13.18
CA GLU A 17 -16.84 15.18 13.93
C GLU A 17 -16.80 16.53 13.21
N THR A 18 -16.89 16.59 11.88
CA THR A 18 -17.19 17.88 11.22
C THR A 18 -18.60 17.89 10.64
N ASN A 19 -19.46 18.75 11.18
CA ASN A 19 -20.76 19.22 10.66
C ASN A 19 -20.64 19.92 9.28
N LYS A 20 -19.72 19.47 8.41
CA LYS A 20 -19.65 19.89 7.02
C LYS A 20 -20.52 18.92 6.24
N GLU A 21 -21.56 19.45 5.61
CA GLU A 21 -22.39 18.73 4.63
C GLU A 21 -21.45 17.96 3.71
N THR A 22 -21.40 16.64 3.86
CA THR A 22 -20.73 15.78 2.90
C THR A 22 -21.42 16.02 1.57
N ASN A 23 -20.63 16.29 0.52
CA ASN A 23 -21.17 16.45 -0.81
C ASN A 23 -21.99 15.18 -1.13
N LYS A 24 -23.31 15.29 -1.22
CA LYS A 24 -24.21 14.14 -1.42
C LYS A 24 -23.90 13.35 -2.71
N ASN A 25 -23.10 13.93 -3.60
CA ASN A 25 -22.75 13.35 -4.89
C ASN A 25 -21.36 12.67 -4.92
N ALA A 26 -20.56 12.76 -3.85
CA ALA A 26 -19.24 12.13 -3.80
C ALA A 26 -18.81 11.81 -2.36
N ALA A 27 -18.36 10.57 -2.13
CA ALA A 27 -17.74 10.16 -0.88
C ALA A 27 -16.23 9.97 -1.09
N LEU A 28 -15.42 10.42 -0.13
CA LEU A 28 -14.00 10.08 -0.11
C LEU A 28 -13.87 8.63 0.36
N VAL A 29 -13.17 7.82 -0.44
CA VAL A 29 -12.96 6.41 -0.17
C VAL A 29 -11.45 6.16 -0.14
N MET A 30 -10.95 5.63 0.97
CA MET A 30 -9.57 5.18 1.12
C MET A 30 -9.52 3.68 0.80
N THR A 31 -9.13 3.33 -0.41
CA THR A 31 -8.98 1.94 -0.84
C THR A 31 -7.55 1.47 -0.65
N HIS A 32 -7.36 0.25 -0.12
CA HIS A 32 -6.07 -0.44 -0.19
C HIS A 32 -6.06 -1.31 -1.44
N CYS A 33 -5.36 -0.85 -2.48
CA CYS A 33 -5.05 -1.68 -3.64
C CYS A 33 -4.04 -2.79 -3.25
N GLY A 34 -3.94 -3.83 -4.08
CA GLY A 34 -3.11 -5.01 -3.81
C GLY A 34 -1.60 -4.74 -3.85
N SER A 35 -0.79 -5.76 -4.15
CA SER A 35 0.68 -5.70 -4.32
C SER A 35 1.53 -5.39 -3.11
N HIS A 36 0.95 -5.00 -1.98
CA HIS A 36 1.70 -4.74 -0.77
C HIS A 36 1.23 -5.64 0.37
N CYS A 37 2.19 -6.37 0.93
CA CYS A 37 1.98 -7.30 2.01
C CYS A 37 3.27 -7.34 2.83
N LEU A 38 3.13 -7.19 4.15
CA LEU A 38 4.25 -6.99 5.06
C LEU A 38 4.93 -8.32 5.42
N ASP A 39 4.17 -9.41 5.43
CA ASP A 39 4.71 -10.75 5.70
C ASP A 39 4.57 -11.65 4.47
N ALA A 40 5.69 -12.11 3.93
CA ALA A 40 5.76 -13.04 2.81
C ALA A 40 4.86 -14.28 2.95
N PHE A 41 4.56 -14.69 4.18
CA PHE A 41 3.73 -15.85 4.52
C PHE A 41 2.21 -15.56 4.49
N ASP A 42 1.78 -14.30 4.67
CA ASP A 42 0.36 -13.93 4.75
C ASP A 42 -0.21 -13.47 3.38
N CYS A 43 0.65 -13.32 2.37
CA CYS A 43 0.24 -12.79 1.06
C CYS A 43 -0.42 -13.82 0.13
N GLY A 44 -0.57 -15.08 0.54
CA GLY A 44 -1.14 -16.13 -0.32
C GLY A 44 -0.44 -16.30 -1.68
N GLY A 45 0.82 -15.87 -1.80
CA GLY A 45 1.59 -15.90 -3.06
C GLY A 45 1.36 -14.72 -4.02
N HIS A 46 0.68 -13.65 -3.61
CA HIS A 46 0.38 -12.50 -4.46
C HIS A 46 1.21 -11.27 -4.12
N GLY A 47 2.34 -11.07 -4.77
CA GLY A 47 2.85 -9.70 -4.86
C GLY A 47 3.77 -9.40 -6.03
N ALA A 48 3.72 -10.23 -7.06
CA ALA A 48 3.74 -9.69 -8.41
C ALA A 48 2.30 -9.60 -8.88
N GLU A 49 1.80 -8.39 -9.08
CA GLU A 49 0.40 -8.16 -9.42
C GLU A 49 0.23 -7.79 -10.88
N THR A 50 -0.89 -8.23 -11.44
CA THR A 50 -1.35 -7.81 -12.76
C THR A 50 -2.23 -6.58 -12.60
N LEU A 51 -2.44 -5.81 -13.68
CA LEU A 51 -3.40 -4.71 -13.65
C LEU A 51 -4.81 -5.16 -13.21
N TRP A 52 -5.22 -6.36 -13.59
CA TRP A 52 -6.52 -6.92 -13.23
C TRP A 52 -6.64 -7.28 -11.75
N SER A 53 -5.64 -7.95 -11.20
CA SER A 53 -5.64 -8.34 -9.78
C SER A 53 -5.47 -7.10 -8.88
N PHE A 54 -4.67 -6.12 -9.32
CA PHE A 54 -4.53 -4.81 -8.70
C PHE A 54 -5.85 -4.04 -8.65
N ASP A 55 -6.54 -3.88 -9.79
CA ASP A 55 -7.86 -3.25 -9.88
C ASP A 55 -8.89 -3.94 -8.99
N THR A 56 -8.90 -5.27 -9.03
CA THR A 56 -9.82 -6.07 -8.20
C THR A 56 -9.59 -5.77 -6.72
N ALA A 57 -8.33 -5.77 -6.26
CA ALA A 57 -7.98 -5.48 -4.88
C ALA A 57 -8.38 -4.06 -4.46
N CYS A 58 -8.22 -3.05 -5.32
CA CYS A 58 -8.70 -1.68 -5.04
C CYS A 58 -10.22 -1.61 -4.78
N ARG A 59 -10.98 -2.58 -5.32
CA ARG A 59 -12.44 -2.60 -5.26
C ARG A 59 -13.00 -3.56 -4.20
N VAL A 60 -12.13 -4.19 -3.42
CA VAL A 60 -12.54 -5.04 -2.31
C VAL A 60 -13.00 -4.17 -1.15
N THR A 61 -14.16 -4.52 -0.58
CA THR A 61 -14.70 -3.93 0.64
C THR A 61 -14.97 -5.01 1.68
N LYS A 62 -14.93 -4.62 2.95
CA LYS A 62 -15.30 -5.47 4.08
C LYS A 62 -16.58 -4.90 4.69
N LYS A 63 -17.63 -5.73 4.78
CA LYS A 63 -18.90 -5.37 5.43
C LYS A 63 -19.06 -6.23 6.68
N PRO A 64 -19.48 -5.66 7.83
CA PRO A 64 -19.81 -6.47 8.99
C PRO A 64 -21.08 -7.25 8.71
N MET A 65 -21.09 -8.55 9.01
CA MET A 65 -22.33 -9.32 8.97
C MET A 65 -23.11 -9.09 10.28
N GLU A 66 -24.41 -8.80 10.18
CA GLU A 66 -25.28 -8.39 11.31
C GLU A 66 -25.32 -9.37 12.50
N LEU A 67 -24.80 -10.59 12.35
CA LEU A 67 -24.97 -11.67 13.33
C LEU A 67 -23.68 -12.31 13.86
N LYS A 68 -22.48 -11.91 13.42
CA LYS A 68 -21.19 -12.42 13.94
C LYS A 68 -20.08 -11.39 13.76
N GLU A 69 -19.01 -11.46 14.57
CA GLU A 69 -17.72 -10.78 14.37
C GLU A 69 -17.03 -11.13 13.02
N GLN A 70 -17.75 -11.77 12.09
CA GLN A 70 -17.29 -12.12 10.76
C GLN A 70 -17.61 -10.98 9.79
N MET A 71 -16.59 -10.57 9.04
CA MET A 71 -16.75 -9.63 7.94
C MET A 71 -16.98 -10.39 6.64
N SER A 72 -17.98 -9.98 5.85
CA SER A 72 -18.14 -10.43 4.48
C SER A 72 -17.30 -9.56 3.55
N MET A 73 -16.59 -10.21 2.63
CA MET A 73 -15.88 -9.54 1.55
C MET A 73 -16.87 -9.23 0.44
N GLY A 74 -16.87 -7.99 -0.04
CA GLY A 74 -17.63 -7.56 -1.20
C GLY A 74 -16.70 -7.00 -2.27
N LEU A 75 -17.14 -7.05 -3.52
CA LEU A 75 -16.48 -6.37 -4.63
C LEU A 75 -17.49 -5.38 -5.20
N TYR A 76 -17.14 -4.09 -5.24
CA TYR A 76 -18.02 -3.08 -5.83
C TYR A 76 -17.71 -2.86 -7.32
N ASP A 77 -18.71 -2.40 -8.06
CA ASP A 77 -18.64 -2.21 -9.52
C ASP A 77 -17.60 -1.15 -9.89
N ARG A 78 -16.80 -1.43 -10.92
CA ARG A 78 -15.75 -0.52 -11.42
C ARG A 78 -16.31 0.83 -11.88
N SER A 79 -17.55 0.87 -12.39
CA SER A 79 -18.23 2.11 -12.81
C SER A 79 -18.48 3.09 -11.66
N LEU A 80 -18.41 2.64 -10.40
CA LEU A 80 -18.50 3.50 -9.22
C LEU A 80 -17.18 4.21 -8.91
N VAL A 81 -16.05 3.75 -9.47
CA VAL A 81 -14.76 4.41 -9.34
C VAL A 81 -14.60 5.45 -10.43
N ASN A 82 -14.48 6.71 -10.01
CA ASN A 82 -14.12 7.78 -10.93
C ASN A 82 -12.60 8.02 -10.87
N TYR A 83 -11.85 7.33 -11.72
CA TYR A 83 -10.39 7.44 -11.78
C TYR A 83 -9.90 8.86 -12.17
N ASN A 84 -10.74 9.67 -12.81
CA ASN A 84 -10.43 11.09 -13.10
C ASN A 84 -10.46 11.98 -11.85
N ARG A 85 -10.84 11.42 -10.69
CA ARG A 85 -10.86 12.11 -9.40
C ARG A 85 -9.97 11.42 -8.37
N THR A 86 -8.97 10.68 -8.82
CA THR A 86 -8.02 10.04 -7.93
C THR A 86 -6.85 10.97 -7.60
N ILE A 87 -6.49 11.01 -6.32
CA ILE A 87 -5.24 11.60 -5.83
C ILE A 87 -4.28 10.45 -5.58
N HIS A 88 -3.15 10.46 -6.28
CA HIS A 88 -2.10 9.46 -6.11
C HIS A 88 -0.96 10.06 -5.29
N LEU A 89 -0.84 9.61 -4.04
CA LEU A 89 0.22 10.05 -3.14
C LEU A 89 1.50 9.24 -3.39
N VAL A 90 2.60 9.93 -3.65
CA VAL A 90 3.92 9.31 -3.87
C VAL A 90 4.86 9.82 -2.79
N ARG A 91 5.61 8.94 -2.14
CA ARG A 91 6.61 9.31 -1.13
C ARG A 91 8.00 8.92 -1.61
N GLU A 92 9.04 9.59 -1.17
CA GLU A 92 10.41 9.18 -1.44
C GLU A 92 10.61 7.69 -1.08
N PRO A 93 11.15 6.87 -2.00
CA PRO A 93 11.20 5.42 -1.83
C PRO A 93 11.90 4.95 -0.55
N LEU A 94 13.06 5.52 -0.20
CA LEU A 94 13.79 5.12 1.00
C LEU A 94 13.02 5.49 2.28
N ALA A 95 12.41 6.67 2.34
CA ALA A 95 11.55 7.09 3.44
C ALA A 95 10.34 6.16 3.59
N ASN A 96 9.79 5.66 2.47
CA ASN A 96 8.74 4.65 2.50
C ASN A 96 9.26 3.33 3.11
N LEU A 97 10.42 2.83 2.67
CA LEU A 97 11.04 1.61 3.21
C LEU A 97 11.32 1.69 4.72
N VAL A 98 11.87 2.82 5.19
CA VAL A 98 12.10 3.05 6.63
C VAL A 98 10.78 3.05 7.41
N SER A 99 9.72 3.60 6.82
CA SER A 99 8.39 3.59 7.46
C SER A 99 7.80 2.19 7.54
N LEU A 100 7.99 1.37 6.50
CA LEU A 100 7.59 -0.03 6.50
C LEU A 100 8.33 -0.84 7.57
N PHE A 101 9.63 -0.61 7.71
CA PHE A 101 10.42 -1.21 8.79
C PHE A 101 9.88 -0.87 10.17
N HIS A 102 9.59 0.42 10.43
CA HIS A 102 8.99 0.82 11.71
C HIS A 102 7.59 0.24 11.92
N LEU A 103 6.78 0.11 10.86
CA LEU A 103 5.48 -0.54 10.93
C LEU A 103 5.61 -2.02 11.32
N GLN A 104 6.53 -2.75 10.69
CA GLN A 104 6.78 -4.15 11.07
C GLN A 104 7.34 -4.27 12.49
N PHE A 105 8.25 -3.37 12.89
CA PHE A 105 8.74 -3.34 14.26
C PHE A 105 7.59 -3.20 15.27
N TYR A 106 6.61 -2.34 14.99
CA TYR A 106 5.41 -2.19 15.81
C TYR A 106 4.55 -3.45 15.81
N MET A 107 4.33 -4.09 14.65
CA MET A 107 3.57 -5.34 14.56
C MET A 107 4.21 -6.50 15.33
N HIS A 108 5.55 -6.51 15.39
CA HIS A 108 6.35 -7.50 16.09
C HIS A 108 6.85 -7.04 17.46
N GLU A 109 6.25 -6.01 18.07
CA GLU A 109 6.72 -5.43 19.35
C GLU A 109 6.79 -6.45 20.51
N LYS A 110 6.06 -7.57 20.39
CA LYS A 110 6.04 -8.67 21.38
C LYS A 110 6.89 -9.86 20.98
N ASP A 111 7.35 -9.91 19.73
CA ASP A 111 8.18 -11.00 19.20
C ASP A 111 9.65 -10.73 19.51
N GLN A 112 10.13 -11.32 20.61
CA GLN A 112 11.51 -11.16 21.06
C GLN A 112 12.54 -11.71 20.06
N VAL A 113 12.16 -12.68 19.22
CA VAL A 113 13.05 -13.23 18.19
C VAL A 113 13.21 -12.20 17.07
N TRP A 114 12.09 -11.68 16.57
CA TRP A 114 12.08 -10.65 15.52
C TRP A 114 12.81 -9.38 15.97
N ILE A 115 12.53 -8.87 17.18
CA ILE A 115 13.18 -7.65 17.72
C ILE A 115 14.68 -7.82 17.86
N LYS A 116 15.14 -9.01 18.24
CA LYS A 116 16.57 -9.31 18.36
C LYS A 116 17.24 -9.35 16.98
N GLN A 117 16.56 -9.87 15.96
CA GLN A 117 17.07 -9.93 14.59
C GLN A 117 17.07 -8.55 13.91
N TYR A 118 16.02 -7.75 14.16
CA TYR A 118 15.80 -6.45 13.54
C TYR A 118 15.50 -5.36 14.59
N PRO A 119 16.49 -4.99 15.42
CA PRO A 119 16.29 -3.95 16.44
C PRO A 119 15.92 -2.60 15.82
N ASN A 120 15.15 -1.76 16.51
CA ASN A 120 14.71 -0.44 16.01
C ASN A 120 15.84 0.59 15.93
N ASN A 121 16.81 0.35 15.04
CA ASN A 121 17.99 1.17 14.80
C ASN A 121 18.50 0.92 13.37
N LYS A 122 19.62 1.59 13.02
CA LYS A 122 20.25 1.48 11.70
C LYS A 122 20.62 0.04 11.33
N ASP A 123 21.17 -0.72 12.27
CA ASP A 123 21.66 -2.08 12.00
C ASP A 123 20.49 -3.04 11.78
N GLY A 124 19.42 -2.92 12.58
CA GLY A 124 18.22 -3.72 12.39
C GLY A 124 17.49 -3.39 11.09
N PHE A 125 17.41 -2.11 10.70
CA PHE A 125 16.93 -1.75 9.37
C PHE A 125 17.78 -2.36 8.27
N SER A 126 19.12 -2.31 8.38
CA SER A 126 20.02 -2.88 7.39
C SER A 126 19.84 -4.40 7.26
N ASN A 127 19.72 -5.12 8.38
CA ASN A 127 19.50 -6.57 8.39
C ASN A 127 18.14 -6.92 7.77
N TRP A 128 17.09 -6.21 8.19
CA TRP A 128 15.75 -6.36 7.63
C TRP A 128 15.77 -6.18 6.11
N CYS A 129 16.46 -5.15 5.63
CA CYS A 129 16.59 -4.82 4.22
C CYS A 129 17.26 -5.92 3.40
N LEU A 130 18.25 -6.61 3.97
CA LEU A 130 18.92 -7.74 3.32
C LEU A 130 17.96 -8.93 3.18
N ASP A 131 17.20 -9.24 4.22
CA ASP A 131 16.21 -10.33 4.19
C ASP A 131 15.04 -9.99 3.24
N GLN A 132 14.71 -8.70 3.12
CA GLN A 132 13.76 -8.15 2.13
C GLN A 132 14.37 -7.90 0.74
N SER A 133 15.56 -8.41 0.43
CA SER A 133 16.16 -8.30 -0.92
C SER A 133 15.83 -9.52 -1.79
N VAL A 134 15.40 -10.62 -1.19
CA VAL A 134 15.10 -11.87 -1.88
C VAL A 134 13.58 -12.04 -1.98
N PRO A 135 13.01 -12.20 -3.19
CA PRO A 135 11.61 -12.54 -3.32
C PRO A 135 11.33 -13.90 -2.67
N PRO A 136 10.19 -14.09 -1.98
CA PRO A 136 9.82 -15.37 -1.40
C PRO A 136 9.75 -16.47 -2.46
N GLU A 137 9.97 -17.72 -2.04
CA GLU A 137 9.92 -18.88 -2.94
C GLU A 137 8.54 -18.97 -3.64
N GLY A 138 8.55 -19.18 -4.96
CA GLY A 138 7.34 -19.21 -5.78
C GLY A 138 6.91 -17.87 -6.38
N TRP A 139 7.60 -16.77 -6.09
CA TRP A 139 7.30 -15.48 -6.70
C TRP A 139 7.97 -15.32 -8.07
N SER A 140 7.17 -15.06 -9.10
CA SER A 140 7.65 -14.62 -10.40
C SER A 140 7.56 -13.10 -10.46
N ILE A 141 8.70 -12.42 -10.32
CA ILE A 141 8.79 -11.00 -10.64
C ILE A 141 8.49 -10.88 -12.14
N MET A 142 7.30 -10.37 -12.49
CA MET A 142 6.91 -10.19 -13.88
C MET A 142 7.88 -9.21 -14.54
N GLY A 143 8.69 -9.73 -15.45
CA GLY A 143 9.58 -8.97 -16.31
C GLY A 143 11.05 -9.33 -16.11
N ASP A 144 11.60 -10.11 -17.04
CA ASP A 144 13.04 -10.34 -17.20
C ASP A 144 13.87 -9.04 -17.21
N TYR A 145 13.24 -7.90 -17.51
CA TYR A 145 13.85 -6.57 -17.55
C TYR A 145 14.24 -5.99 -16.18
N LEU A 146 13.55 -6.35 -15.09
CA LEU A 146 13.81 -5.84 -13.74
C LEU A 146 14.71 -6.77 -12.90
N LEU A 147 15.05 -7.95 -13.43
CA LEU A 147 15.89 -8.96 -12.79
C LEU A 147 17.34 -8.93 -13.28
N LYS A 148 17.88 -7.77 -13.65
CA LYS A 148 19.32 -7.65 -13.88
C LYS A 148 20.04 -7.97 -12.56
N ASP A 149 21.12 -8.74 -12.63
CA ASP A 149 21.90 -9.14 -11.44
C ASP A 149 22.41 -7.95 -10.61
N ASP A 150 22.51 -6.76 -11.22
CA ASP A 150 22.86 -5.53 -10.52
C ASP A 150 21.75 -4.98 -9.63
N LEU A 151 20.48 -5.24 -9.95
CA LEU A 151 19.34 -4.81 -9.12
C LEU A 151 19.19 -5.67 -7.87
N LYS A 152 19.65 -6.93 -7.90
CA LYS A 152 19.75 -7.80 -6.71
C LYS A 152 20.72 -7.27 -5.65
N LYS A 153 21.61 -6.33 -6.02
CA LYS A 153 22.57 -5.68 -5.10
C LYS A 153 21.96 -4.47 -4.39
N VAL A 154 20.76 -4.04 -4.81
CA VAL A 154 20.05 -2.94 -4.16
C VAL A 154 19.48 -3.45 -2.83
N PRO A 155 19.84 -2.85 -1.69
CA PRO A 155 19.22 -3.20 -0.42
C PRO A 155 17.70 -3.06 -0.50
N CYS A 156 16.95 -3.99 0.11
CA CYS A 156 15.49 -4.01 0.10
C CYS A 156 14.90 -4.16 -1.31
N PHE A 157 15.63 -4.77 -2.25
CA PHE A 157 15.22 -4.81 -3.66
C PHE A 157 13.76 -5.25 -3.85
N PHE A 158 13.32 -6.27 -3.11
CA PHE A 158 11.97 -6.79 -3.26
C PHE A 158 10.90 -5.80 -2.79
N GLN A 159 11.10 -5.13 -1.65
CA GLN A 159 10.20 -4.09 -1.16
C GLN A 159 10.20 -2.86 -2.08
N LEU A 160 11.36 -2.50 -2.63
CA LEU A 160 11.46 -1.43 -3.62
C LEU A 160 10.74 -1.80 -4.93
N PHE A 161 10.87 -3.05 -5.38
CA PHE A 161 10.14 -3.56 -6.53
C PHE A 161 8.63 -3.49 -6.30
N GLN A 162 8.12 -3.94 -5.15
CA GLN A 162 6.70 -3.87 -4.81
C GLN A 162 6.20 -2.42 -4.79
N TYR A 163 6.98 -1.50 -4.20
CA TYR A 163 6.67 -0.07 -4.20
C TYR A 163 6.56 0.48 -5.64
N VAL A 164 7.56 0.22 -6.49
CA VAL A 164 7.55 0.70 -7.88
C VAL A 164 6.41 0.08 -8.68
N GLN A 165 6.21 -1.24 -8.55
CA GLN A 165 5.14 -1.96 -9.22
C GLN A 165 3.77 -1.39 -8.83
N TRP A 166 3.54 -1.12 -7.55
CA TRP A 166 2.30 -0.53 -7.05
C TRP A 166 2.02 0.82 -7.73
N HIS A 167 3.01 1.72 -7.76
CA HIS A 167 2.87 3.03 -8.40
C HIS A 167 2.66 2.92 -9.92
N MET A 168 3.34 1.99 -10.60
CA MET A 168 3.16 1.74 -12.02
C MET A 168 1.75 1.20 -12.34
N LEU A 169 1.25 0.25 -11.55
CA LEU A 169 -0.09 -0.30 -11.72
C LEU A 169 -1.16 0.74 -11.44
N THR A 170 -1.00 1.57 -10.41
CA THR A 170 -1.88 2.73 -10.15
C THR A 170 -1.89 3.70 -11.34
N TYR A 171 -0.72 4.04 -11.88
CA TYR A 171 -0.61 4.91 -13.05
C TYR A 171 -1.32 4.31 -14.28
N GLN A 172 -1.11 3.02 -14.55
CA GLN A 172 -1.78 2.31 -15.65
C GLN A 172 -3.29 2.22 -15.44
N LEU A 173 -3.74 1.96 -14.21
CA LEU A 173 -5.16 1.82 -13.87
C LEU A 173 -5.92 3.11 -14.14
N HIS A 174 -5.28 4.25 -13.94
CA HIS A 174 -5.86 5.56 -14.20
C HIS A 174 -5.54 6.10 -15.59
N GLU A 175 -4.88 5.32 -16.46
CA GLU A 175 -4.47 5.74 -17.80
C GLU A 175 -3.60 7.01 -17.78
N GLY A 176 -2.83 7.20 -16.70
CA GLY A 176 -2.05 8.42 -16.46
C GLY A 176 -2.86 9.65 -16.06
N ASN A 177 -4.18 9.54 -15.94
CA ASN A 177 -5.04 10.58 -15.40
C ASN A 177 -4.98 10.57 -13.87
N GLY A 178 -4.82 11.74 -13.27
CA GLY A 178 -4.79 11.88 -11.82
C GLY A 178 -3.75 12.89 -11.39
N HIS A 179 -3.99 13.49 -10.23
CA HIS A 179 -3.03 14.40 -9.63
C HIS A 179 -2.02 13.59 -8.83
N ILE A 180 -0.76 13.66 -9.26
CA ILE A 180 0.38 13.09 -8.53
C ILE A 180 0.87 14.17 -7.58
N VAL A 181 0.87 13.85 -6.29
CA VAL A 181 1.39 14.73 -5.25
C VAL A 181 2.50 14.00 -4.52
N HIS A 182 3.69 14.58 -4.51
CA HIS A 182 4.78 14.06 -3.69
C HIS A 182 4.54 14.47 -2.24
N PHE A 183 4.67 13.51 -1.32
CA PHE A 183 4.44 13.75 0.10
C PHE A 183 5.38 14.85 0.64
N GLU A 184 6.58 14.92 0.10
CA GLU A 184 7.62 15.89 0.44
C GLU A 184 7.22 17.33 0.04
N ASP A 185 6.37 17.48 -0.97
CA ASP A 185 5.92 18.78 -1.48
C ASP A 185 4.85 19.43 -0.60
N PHE A 186 4.29 18.73 0.41
CA PHE A 186 3.29 19.29 1.34
C PHE A 186 3.81 20.47 2.17
N ASN A 187 5.12 20.67 2.24
CA ASN A 187 5.73 21.83 2.88
C ASN A 187 5.81 23.07 1.97
N HIS A 188 5.44 22.93 0.71
CA HIS A 188 5.36 24.01 -0.27
C HIS A 188 3.88 24.18 -0.66
N GLU A 189 3.42 25.44 -0.80
CA GLU A 189 2.05 25.71 -1.23
C GLU A 189 1.77 24.93 -2.52
N ILE A 190 0.75 24.07 -2.50
CA ILE A 190 0.36 23.27 -3.65
C ILE A 190 -0.10 24.23 -4.73
N ASP A 191 0.75 24.46 -5.74
CA ASP A 191 0.43 25.30 -6.87
C ASP A 191 -0.59 24.56 -7.74
N VAL A 192 -1.85 24.93 -7.56
CA VAL A 192 -2.97 24.33 -8.29
C VAL A 192 -2.93 24.88 -9.71
N GLY A 193 -2.15 24.22 -10.57
CA GLY A 193 -2.09 24.52 -12.00
C GLY A 193 -3.51 24.57 -12.59
N LYS A 194 -3.86 25.73 -13.13
CA LYS A 194 -5.10 26.00 -13.87
C LYS A 194 -5.11 25.32 -15.23
#